data_AF-A0A7G8F2E7-F1
#
_entry.id   AF-A0A7G8F2E7-F1
#
_cell.length_a   1.000
_cell.length_b   1.000
_cell.length_c   1.000
_cell.angle_alpha   90.00
_cell.angle_beta   90.00
_cell.angle_gamma   90.00
#
_symmetry.space_group_name_H-M   'P 1'
#
loop_
_entity.id
_entity.type
_entity.pdbx_description
1 polymer ?
#
loop_
_entity_poly.entity_id
_entity_poly.type
_entity_poly.pdbx_seq_one_letter_code
_entity_poly.pdbx_strand_id
1 'polypeptide(L)'
;MVSRLRSEAGFVLPLALTASAVLLLGSASLHTLSLQKRLRIHATHQRGQVADQLRSAAQAFSSAAIGEEACLLRWSSLEWSGLAQACTGSDPSQLSGGVVGEMPWTLLDWQPMNHSGQLTLQLADGRTGSFRLALDPSAVSVLGISEVQLQARVPQLEAE
;
A
#
# COMPACT_ATOMS: atom_id res chain seq x y z
N MET A 1 28.21 -64.89 -45.95
CA MET A 1 27.86 -65.20 -44.55
C MET A 1 27.35 -63.90 -43.93
N VAL A 2 26.03 -63.71 -43.90
CA VAL A 2 25.38 -62.45 -43.50
C VAL A 2 25.06 -62.53 -42.02
N SER A 3 25.75 -61.73 -41.23
CA SER A 3 25.48 -61.55 -39.80
C SER A 3 24.19 -60.75 -39.64
N ARG A 4 23.13 -61.40 -39.16
CA ARG A 4 21.86 -60.73 -38.83
C ARG A 4 22.09 -59.75 -37.67
N LEU A 5 21.86 -58.46 -37.92
CA LEU A 5 21.55 -57.48 -36.88
C LEU A 5 20.25 -57.91 -36.19
N ARG A 6 20.36 -58.38 -34.95
CA ARG A 6 19.22 -58.73 -34.11
C ARG A 6 18.65 -57.44 -33.55
N SER A 7 17.38 -57.17 -33.88
CA SER A 7 16.61 -56.02 -33.41
C SER A 7 16.31 -56.14 -31.91
N GLU A 8 16.94 -55.29 -31.10
CA GLU A 8 16.53 -54.98 -29.72
C GLU A 8 15.60 -53.75 -29.68
N ALA A 9 14.67 -53.62 -30.63
CA ALA A 9 13.77 -52.46 -30.71
C ALA A 9 12.57 -52.53 -29.73
N GLY A 10 12.43 -53.61 -28.94
CA GLY A 10 11.23 -53.88 -28.14
C GLY A 10 11.15 -53.16 -26.78
N PHE A 11 12.28 -52.74 -26.19
CA PHE A 11 12.33 -52.20 -24.82
C PHE A 11 12.70 -50.71 -24.73
N VAL A 12 13.21 -50.12 -25.80
CA VAL A 12 13.69 -48.73 -25.81
C VAL A 12 12.53 -47.73 -25.98
N LEU A 13 11.46 -48.14 -26.67
CA LEU A 13 10.29 -47.30 -26.94
C LEU A 13 9.56 -46.79 -25.67
N PRO A 14 9.21 -47.64 -24.68
CA PRO A 14 8.54 -47.17 -23.46
C PRO A 14 9.47 -46.33 -22.55
N LEU A 15 10.78 -46.59 -22.59
CA LEU A 15 11.77 -45.80 -21.84
C LEU A 15 11.95 -44.39 -22.42
N ALA A 16 11.99 -44.27 -23.75
CA ALA A 16 12.04 -42.97 -24.41
C ALA A 16 10.77 -42.15 -24.15
N LEU A 17 9.60 -42.80 -24.13
CA LEU A 17 8.32 -42.17 -23.84
C LEU A 17 8.22 -41.65 -22.39
N THR A 18 8.65 -42.44 -21.42
CA THR A 18 8.64 -42.03 -20.00
C THR A 18 9.64 -40.91 -19.72
N ALA A 19 10.86 -41.00 -20.27
CA ALA A 19 11.85 -39.92 -20.15
C ALA A 19 11.34 -38.60 -20.74
N SER A 20 10.69 -38.65 -21.91
CA SER A 20 10.09 -37.47 -22.55
C SER A 20 8.92 -36.91 -21.72
N ALA A 21 8.06 -37.77 -21.17
CA ALA A 21 6.95 -37.37 -20.31
C ALA A 21 7.44 -36.66 -19.04
N VAL A 22 8.48 -37.17 -18.38
CA VAL A 22 9.08 -36.55 -17.19
C VAL A 22 9.70 -35.19 -17.54
N LEU A 23 10.39 -35.08 -18.67
CA LEU A 23 10.95 -33.81 -19.13
C LEU A 23 9.87 -32.76 -19.46
N LEU A 24 8.78 -33.18 -20.11
CA LEU A 24 7.65 -32.30 -20.40
C LEU A 24 6.94 -31.86 -19.12
N LEU A 25 6.70 -32.76 -18.17
CA LEU A 25 6.13 -32.41 -16.86
C LEU A 25 7.06 -31.47 -16.06
N GLY A 26 8.37 -31.72 -16.09
CA GLY A 26 9.37 -30.88 -15.44
C GLY A 26 9.40 -29.47 -16.02
N SER A 27 9.39 -29.35 -17.35
CA SER A 27 9.33 -28.06 -18.06
C SER A 27 8.05 -27.29 -17.74
N ALA A 28 6.88 -27.94 -17.85
CA ALA A 28 5.60 -27.33 -17.52
C ALA A 28 5.50 -26.86 -16.06
N SER A 29 6.10 -27.61 -15.12
CA SER A 29 6.15 -27.25 -13.70
C SER A 29 7.00 -26.01 -13.45
N LEU A 30 8.17 -25.92 -14.08
CA LEU A 30 9.05 -24.74 -13.99
C LEU A 30 8.41 -23.50 -14.61
N HIS A 31 7.71 -23.64 -15.73
CA HIS A 31 6.96 -22.55 -16.35
C HIS A 31 5.85 -22.02 -15.44
N THR A 32 5.08 -22.92 -14.82
CA THR A 32 3.99 -22.53 -13.91
C THR A 32 4.53 -21.82 -12.66
N LEU A 33 5.60 -22.33 -12.07
CA LEU A 33 6.25 -21.71 -10.91
C LEU A 33 6.85 -20.34 -11.23
N SER A 34 7.45 -20.17 -12.42
CA SER A 34 7.99 -18.88 -12.87
C SER A 34 6.88 -17.83 -13.05
N LEU A 35 5.76 -18.23 -13.65
CA LEU A 35 4.60 -17.36 -13.81
C LEU A 35 4.01 -16.95 -12.45
N GLN A 36 3.80 -17.91 -11.55
CA GLN A 36 3.31 -17.63 -10.20
C GLN A 36 4.23 -16.68 -9.43
N LYS A 37 5.56 -16.84 -9.54
CA LYS A 37 6.53 -15.91 -8.95
C LYS A 37 6.38 -14.50 -9.52
N ARG A 38 6.27 -14.34 -10.84
CA ARG A 38 6.09 -13.02 -11.47
C ARG A 38 4.81 -12.35 -11.00
N LEU A 39 3.69 -13.08 -10.98
CA LEU A 39 2.42 -12.55 -10.51
C LEU A 39 2.49 -12.09 -9.05
N ARG A 40 3.16 -12.86 -8.18
CA ARG A 40 3.39 -12.46 -6.78
C ARG A 40 4.23 -11.19 -6.69
N ILE A 41 5.33 -11.10 -7.44
CA ILE A 41 6.21 -9.93 -7.45
C ILE A 41 5.46 -8.68 -7.91
N HIS A 42 4.68 -8.78 -8.98
CA HIS A 42 3.87 -7.66 -9.46
C HIS A 42 2.85 -7.22 -8.41
N ALA A 43 2.15 -8.16 -7.78
CA ALA A 43 1.19 -7.84 -6.72
C ALA A 43 1.85 -7.18 -5.51
N THR A 44 3.04 -7.64 -5.10
CA THR A 44 3.79 -7.00 -4.00
C THR A 44 4.27 -5.61 -4.36
N HIS A 45 4.74 -5.42 -5.59
CA HIS A 45 5.22 -4.13 -6.07
C HIS A 45 4.08 -3.10 -6.13
N GLN A 46 2.93 -3.49 -6.66
CA GLN A 46 1.74 -2.63 -6.71
C GLN A 46 1.30 -2.22 -5.30
N ARG A 47 1.29 -3.16 -4.34
CA ARG A 47 0.97 -2.83 -2.93
C ARG A 47 2.00 -1.89 -2.31
N GLY A 48 3.29 -2.10 -2.58
CA GLY A 48 4.36 -1.22 -2.13
C GLY A 48 4.21 0.22 -2.65
N GLN A 49 3.95 0.37 -3.95
CA GLN A 49 3.72 1.70 -4.55
C GLN A 49 2.55 2.45 -3.93
N VAL A 50 1.44 1.74 -3.65
CA VAL A 50 0.29 2.31 -2.95
C VAL A 50 0.67 2.78 -1.55
N ALA A 51 1.38 1.93 -0.80
CA ALA A 51 1.83 2.24 0.54
C ALA A 51 2.76 3.45 0.58
N ASP A 52 3.68 3.55 -0.38
CA ASP A 52 4.64 4.66 -0.47
C ASP A 52 3.95 5.99 -0.81
N GLN A 53 2.95 5.97 -1.70
CA GLN A 53 2.15 7.17 -2.00
C GLN A 53 1.36 7.64 -0.79
N LEU A 54 0.68 6.73 -0.08
CA LEU A 54 -0.03 7.06 1.15
C LEU A 54 0.93 7.58 2.23
N ARG A 55 2.12 6.98 2.37
CA ARG A 55 3.14 7.44 3.33
C ARG A 55 3.62 8.85 2.98
N SER A 56 3.80 9.14 1.70
CA SER A 56 4.16 10.48 1.23
C SER A 56 3.05 11.50 1.53
N ALA A 57 1.77 11.11 1.40
CA ALA A 57 0.63 11.94 1.82
C ALA A 57 0.62 12.19 3.34
N ALA A 58 0.91 11.17 4.15
CA ALA A 58 1.04 11.33 5.61
C ALA A 58 2.20 12.26 5.99
N GLN A 59 3.31 12.23 5.25
CA GLN A 59 4.41 13.18 5.41
C GLN A 59 4.00 14.60 5.04
N ALA A 60 3.27 14.78 3.93
CA ALA A 60 2.73 16.08 3.53
C ALA A 60 1.79 16.66 4.61
N PHE A 61 0.86 15.87 5.13
CA PHE A 61 0.02 16.24 6.27
C PHE A 61 0.87 16.67 7.48
N SER A 62 1.88 15.86 7.84
CA SER A 62 2.75 16.15 8.99
C SER A 62 3.55 17.44 8.80
N SER A 63 3.94 17.75 7.57
CA SER A 63 4.64 19.00 7.23
C SER A 63 3.73 20.22 7.23
N ALA A 64 2.44 20.05 6.93
CA ALA A 64 1.46 21.12 7.04
C ALA A 64 1.05 21.36 8.50
N ALA A 65 1.07 20.32 9.34
CA ALA A 65 0.70 20.36 10.75
C ALA A 65 1.83 20.87 11.67
N ILE A 66 2.48 21.96 11.26
CA ILE A 66 3.52 22.67 12.02
C ILE A 66 3.10 24.12 12.23
N GLY A 67 3.78 24.84 13.13
CA GLY A 67 3.48 26.25 13.37
C GLY A 67 2.11 26.45 14.02
N GLU A 68 1.27 27.30 13.44
CA GLU A 68 -0.08 27.59 13.96
C GLU A 68 -1.00 26.35 13.84
N GLU A 69 -0.77 25.52 12.82
CA GLU A 69 -1.66 24.42 12.43
C GLU A 69 -1.49 23.23 13.37
N ALA A 70 -0.31 23.14 14.00
CA ALA A 70 -0.02 22.17 15.06
C ALA A 70 -1.06 22.21 16.19
N CYS A 71 -1.67 23.37 16.46
CA CYS A 71 -2.70 23.51 17.48
C CYS A 71 -3.91 22.60 17.24
N LEU A 72 -4.30 22.42 15.96
CA LEU A 72 -5.46 21.62 15.55
C LEU A 72 -5.27 20.13 15.85
N LEU A 73 -4.03 19.64 15.92
CA LEU A 73 -3.72 18.24 16.20
C LEU A 73 -4.18 17.77 17.59
N ARG A 74 -4.50 18.69 18.52
CA ARG A 74 -5.05 18.35 19.84
C ARG A 74 -6.52 17.93 19.80
N TRP A 75 -7.21 18.17 18.70
CA TRP A 75 -8.65 18.00 18.56
C TRP A 75 -8.98 17.06 17.41
N SER A 76 -10.17 16.46 17.43
CA SER A 76 -10.63 15.68 16.28
C SER A 76 -10.82 16.58 15.06
N SER A 77 -10.59 16.08 13.85
CA SER A 77 -10.86 16.84 12.62
C SER A 77 -12.31 17.30 12.50
N LEU A 78 -13.26 16.59 13.13
CA LEU A 78 -14.67 16.99 13.18
C LEU A 78 -14.90 18.28 13.96
N GLU A 79 -14.00 18.63 14.88
CA GLU A 79 -14.14 19.78 15.78
C GLU A 79 -13.47 21.04 15.22
N TRP A 80 -12.58 20.92 14.22
CA TRP A 80 -11.71 22.00 13.76
C TRP A 80 -12.46 23.26 13.31
N SER A 81 -13.65 23.12 12.71
CA SER A 81 -14.47 24.25 12.28
C SER A 81 -14.93 25.16 13.42
N GLY A 82 -14.98 24.65 14.65
CA GLY A 82 -15.39 25.40 15.85
C GLY A 82 -14.22 26.01 16.65
N LEU A 83 -12.97 25.79 16.26
CA LEU A 83 -11.80 26.07 17.10
C LEU A 83 -11.16 27.46 16.89
N ALA A 84 -11.84 28.40 16.24
CA ALA A 84 -11.29 29.72 15.94
C ALA A 84 -10.70 30.46 17.16
N GLN A 85 -11.25 30.23 18.37
CA GLN A 85 -10.75 30.82 19.61
C GLN A 85 -9.64 29.99 20.29
N ALA A 86 -9.63 28.67 20.11
CA ALA A 86 -8.66 27.77 20.75
C ALA A 86 -7.36 27.66 19.95
N CYS A 87 -7.45 27.80 18.62
CA CYS A 87 -6.34 27.78 17.68
C CYS A 87 -6.38 29.04 16.83
N THR A 88 -5.96 30.16 17.43
CA THR A 88 -5.87 31.44 16.71
C THR A 88 -4.77 31.38 15.65
N GLY A 89 -5.08 31.84 14.44
CA GLY A 89 -4.16 31.82 13.30
C GLY A 89 -4.26 30.56 12.45
N SER A 90 -4.71 29.45 13.05
CA SER A 90 -4.76 28.19 12.32
C SER A 90 -5.89 28.14 11.29
N ASP A 91 -5.58 27.57 10.12
CA ASP A 91 -6.54 27.31 9.05
C ASP A 91 -6.75 25.80 8.85
N PRO A 92 -7.91 25.23 9.24
CA PRO A 92 -8.21 23.81 9.05
C PRO A 92 -8.13 23.33 7.60
N SER A 93 -8.31 24.23 6.62
CA SER A 93 -8.25 23.86 5.20
C SER A 93 -6.85 23.41 4.78
N GLN A 94 -5.80 23.90 5.44
CA GLN A 94 -4.40 23.51 5.19
C GLN A 94 -4.12 22.04 5.54
N LEU A 95 -4.87 21.47 6.48
CA LEU A 95 -4.73 20.07 6.92
C LEU A 95 -5.74 19.13 6.26
N SER A 96 -6.77 19.68 5.61
CA SER A 96 -7.89 18.91 5.06
C SER A 96 -7.55 18.24 3.72
N GLY A 97 -6.48 18.67 3.05
CA GLY A 97 -6.03 18.06 1.81
C GLY A 97 -4.79 18.71 1.24
N GLY A 98 -4.26 18.12 0.17
CA GLY A 98 -3.08 18.62 -0.52
C GLY A 98 -2.74 17.78 -1.74
N VAL A 99 -1.53 17.95 -2.26
CA VAL A 99 -1.04 17.21 -3.42
C VAL A 99 0.34 16.65 -3.12
N VAL A 100 0.57 15.40 -3.48
CA VAL A 100 1.90 14.76 -3.46
C VAL A 100 2.24 14.30 -4.87
N GLY A 101 3.27 14.90 -5.46
CA GLY A 101 3.57 14.74 -6.88
C GLY A 101 2.40 15.28 -7.71
N GLU A 102 1.69 14.38 -8.39
CA GLU A 102 0.48 14.70 -9.16
C GLU A 102 -0.79 14.11 -8.51
N MET A 103 -0.68 13.51 -7.33
CA MET A 103 -1.79 12.82 -6.68
C MET A 103 -2.37 13.67 -5.55
N PRO A 104 -3.60 14.19 -5.70
CA PRO A 104 -4.29 14.83 -4.60
C PRO A 104 -4.57 13.83 -3.49
N TRP A 105 -4.54 14.30 -2.25
CA TRP A 105 -4.97 13.56 -1.08
C TRP A 105 -5.93 14.42 -0.25
N THR A 106 -6.82 13.74 0.47
CA THR A 106 -7.79 14.35 1.38
C THR A 106 -7.69 13.68 2.75
N LEU A 107 -7.89 14.49 3.79
CA LEU A 107 -8.09 14.01 5.14
C LEU A 107 -9.50 13.41 5.25
N LEU A 108 -9.58 12.14 5.64
CA LEU A 108 -10.87 11.54 6.00
C LEU A 108 -11.16 11.74 7.48
N ASP A 109 -10.15 11.50 8.32
CA ASP A 109 -10.30 11.55 9.77
C ASP A 109 -8.96 11.78 10.46
N TRP A 110 -9.01 12.56 11.53
CA TRP A 110 -7.94 12.72 12.51
C TRP A 110 -8.54 12.58 13.91
N GLN A 111 -8.02 11.62 14.67
CA GLN A 111 -8.41 11.39 16.06
C GLN A 111 -7.18 11.48 16.97
N PRO A 112 -7.09 12.50 17.84
CA PRO A 112 -5.99 12.61 18.79
C PRO A 112 -6.10 11.54 19.89
N MET A 113 -4.94 11.15 20.39
CA MET A 113 -4.72 10.31 21.57
C MET A 113 -3.59 10.97 22.39
N ASN A 114 -3.40 10.59 23.66
CA ASN A 114 -2.49 11.32 24.58
C ASN A 114 -1.12 11.73 23.99
N HIS A 115 -0.39 10.81 23.37
CA HIS A 115 0.94 11.05 22.79
C HIS A 115 1.02 10.62 21.32
N SER A 116 -0.13 10.46 20.68
CA SER A 116 -0.23 10.00 19.31
C SER A 116 -1.56 10.43 18.69
N GLY A 117 -1.78 10.19 17.41
CA GLY A 117 -3.12 10.27 16.85
C GLY A 117 -3.30 9.29 15.70
N GLN A 118 -4.55 8.96 15.43
CA GLN A 118 -4.93 8.15 14.29
C GLN A 118 -5.25 9.09 13.13
N LEU A 119 -4.45 9.01 12.08
CA LEU A 119 -4.64 9.74 10.83
C LEU A 119 -5.21 8.77 9.79
N THR A 120 -6.25 9.18 9.08
CA THR A 120 -6.81 8.44 7.94
C THR A 120 -6.87 9.37 6.73
N LEU A 121 -6.20 8.96 5.65
CA LEU A 121 -6.10 9.72 4.41
C LEU A 121 -6.67 8.92 3.24
N GLN A 122 -7.19 9.64 2.25
CA GLN A 122 -7.58 9.10 0.95
C GLN A 122 -6.80 9.78 -0.17
N LEU A 123 -6.34 9.01 -1.14
CA LEU A 123 -5.80 9.51 -2.40
C LEU A 123 -6.96 9.73 -3.40
N ALA A 124 -6.77 10.61 -4.37
CA ALA A 124 -7.79 10.96 -5.37
C ALA A 124 -8.37 9.77 -6.16
N ASP A 125 -7.66 8.64 -6.22
CA ASP A 125 -8.13 7.42 -6.87
C ASP A 125 -8.91 6.46 -5.96
N GLY A 126 -9.25 6.94 -4.75
CA GLY A 126 -10.08 6.26 -3.76
C GLY A 126 -9.32 5.31 -2.83
N ARG A 127 -8.01 5.16 -2.97
CA ARG A 127 -7.20 4.34 -2.04
C ARG A 127 -7.08 5.05 -0.69
N THR A 128 -7.30 4.31 0.38
CA THR A 128 -7.29 4.84 1.76
C THR A 128 -6.23 4.17 2.61
N GLY A 129 -5.58 4.94 3.48
CA GLY A 129 -4.59 4.46 4.42
C GLY A 129 -4.74 5.10 5.79
N SER A 130 -4.52 4.29 6.83
CA SER A 130 -4.48 4.74 8.21
C SER A 130 -3.07 4.67 8.79
N PHE A 131 -2.72 5.69 9.56
CA PHE A 131 -1.42 5.86 10.19
C PHE A 131 -1.60 6.23 11.65
N ARG A 132 -0.68 5.74 12.50
CA ARG A 132 -0.50 6.31 13.83
C ARG A 132 0.63 7.33 13.76
N LEU A 133 0.32 8.57 14.11
CA LEU A 133 1.31 9.63 14.28
C LEU A 133 1.73 9.69 15.74
N ALA A 134 3.03 9.72 16.03
CA ALA A 134 3.52 10.07 17.36
C ALA A 134 3.54 11.59 17.50
N LEU A 135 3.04 12.12 18.62
CA LEU A 135 2.96 13.56 18.88
C LEU A 135 3.89 13.93 20.03
N ASP A 136 4.52 15.10 19.91
CA ASP A 136 5.24 15.71 21.02
C ASP A 136 4.24 16.29 22.03
N PRO A 137 4.23 15.83 23.29
CA PRO A 137 3.32 16.36 24.31
C PRO A 137 3.61 17.82 24.69
N SER A 138 4.80 18.34 24.39
CA SER A 138 5.24 19.69 24.78
C SER A 138 5.06 20.73 23.67
N ALA A 139 5.23 20.33 22.41
CA ALA A 139 5.18 21.23 21.25
C ALA A 139 4.04 20.90 20.25
N VAL A 140 3.27 19.83 20.49
CA VAL A 140 2.21 19.32 19.59
C VAL A 140 2.68 19.21 18.14
N SER A 141 3.89 18.71 17.93
CA SER A 141 4.45 18.43 16.60
C SER A 141 4.46 16.92 16.32
N VAL A 142 4.37 16.54 15.05
CA VAL A 142 4.51 15.13 14.65
C VAL A 142 5.98 14.68 14.78
N LEU A 143 6.23 13.66 15.59
CA LEU A 143 7.56 13.09 15.83
C LEU A 143 7.86 11.87 14.95
N GLY A 144 6.82 11.19 14.47
CA GLY A 144 6.97 9.97 13.67
C GLY A 144 5.66 9.48 13.10
N ILE A 145 5.76 8.70 12.02
CA ILE A 145 4.64 8.11 11.29
C ILE A 145 4.83 6.60 11.30
N SER A 146 3.80 5.85 11.73
CA SER A 146 3.84 4.38 11.69
C SER A 146 3.81 3.84 10.25
N GLU A 147 3.97 2.53 10.12
CA GLU A 147 3.62 1.85 8.88
C GLU A 147 2.15 2.07 8.51
N VAL A 148 1.88 2.10 7.20
CA VAL A 148 0.52 2.28 6.67
C VAL A 148 -0.31 1.03 6.89
N GLN A 149 -1.51 1.22 7.41
CA GLN A 149 -2.56 0.21 7.38
C GLN A 149 -3.44 0.50 6.18
N LEU A 150 -3.23 -0.26 5.10
CA LEU A 150 -4.04 -0.16 3.89
C LEU A 150 -5.46 -0.59 4.22
N GLN A 151 -6.42 0.29 3.95
CA GLN A 151 -7.84 -0.02 4.12
C GLN A 151 -8.42 -0.54 2.79
N ALA A 152 -9.46 -1.38 2.88
CA ALA A 152 -10.25 -1.72 1.71
C ALA A 152 -10.86 -0.44 1.13
N ARG A 153 -10.86 -0.32 -0.20
CA ARG A 153 -11.46 0.84 -0.90
C ARG A 153 -12.90 1.01 -0.40
N VAL A 154 -13.20 2.17 0.19
CA VAL A 154 -14.58 2.55 0.49
C VAL A 154 -15.26 2.79 -0.86
N PRO A 155 -16.32 2.04 -1.23
CA PRO A 155 -17.04 2.32 -2.46
C PRO A 155 -17.62 3.72 -2.37
N GLN A 156 -17.24 4.60 -3.30
CA GLN A 156 -17.93 5.87 -3.47
C GLN A 156 -19.36 5.53 -3.93
N LEU A 157 -20.32 5.69 -3.02
CA LEU A 157 -21.71 5.86 -3.42
C LEU A 157 -21.77 7.19 -4.16
N GLU A 158 -21.80 7.13 -5.49
CA GLU A 158 -22.23 8.24 -6.33
C GLU A 158 -23.59 8.70 -5.80
N ALA A 159 -23.64 9.92 -5.26
CA ALA A 159 -24.89 10.58 -4.94
C ALA A 159 -25.51 11.05 -6.27
N GLU A 160 -26.64 10.44 -6.60
CA GLU A 160 -27.53 10.81 -7.71
C GLU A 160 -28.23 12.15 -7.45
#